data_AF-A0A0I9SN17-F1
#
_entry.id   AF-A0A0I9SN17-F1
#
_cell.length_a   1.000
_cell.length_b   1.000
_cell.length_c   1.000
_cell.angle_alpha   90.00
_cell.angle_beta   90.00
_cell.angle_gamma   90.00
#
_symmetry.space_group_name_H-M   'P 1'
#
loop_
_entity.id
_entity.type
_entity.pdbx_description
1 polymer ?
#
loop_
_entity_poly.entity_id
_entity_poly.type
_entity_poly.pdbx_seq_one_letter_code
_entity_poly.pdbx_strand_id
1 'polypeptide(L)'
;MKATAYFPPNGRSELIDIVNVRPEDEAYFTEHGIEISLEELNGEMVVYADLGENEDGDPEELIEFSHGRNCQDTLSALRRLCEEHLA
;
A
#
# COMPACT_ATOMS: atom_id res chain seq x y z
N MET A 1 -9.72 -7.16 -0.25
CA MET A 1 -8.49 -6.79 -0.97
C MET A 1 -7.33 -7.68 -0.55
N LYS A 2 -6.39 -7.99 -1.46
CA LYS A 2 -5.14 -8.71 -1.12
C LYS A 2 -3.95 -7.76 -1.10
N ALA A 3 -2.96 -8.07 -0.28
CA ALA A 3 -1.68 -7.37 -0.25
C ALA A 3 -0.52 -8.32 0.08
N THR A 4 0.67 -7.96 -0.37
CA THR A 4 1.90 -8.68 -0.02
C THR A 4 2.40 -8.18 1.32
N ALA A 5 2.42 -9.03 2.35
CA ALA A 5 2.99 -8.71 3.65
C ALA A 5 4.43 -9.23 3.73
N TYR A 6 5.38 -8.36 4.06
CA TYR A 6 6.78 -8.71 4.29
C TYR A 6 7.07 -8.84 5.79
N PHE A 7 7.74 -9.93 6.16
CA PHE A 7 8.05 -10.26 7.55
C PHE A 7 9.56 -10.36 7.77
N PRO A 8 10.11 -9.64 8.77
CA PRO A 8 11.50 -9.81 9.19
C PRO A 8 11.70 -11.17 9.90
N PRO A 9 12.96 -11.65 10.03
CA PRO A 9 14.19 -11.04 9.53
C PRO A 9 14.63 -11.54 8.14
N ASN A 10 13.94 -12.51 7.55
CA ASN A 10 14.42 -13.25 6.38
C ASN A 10 13.77 -12.81 5.05
N GLY A 11 13.05 -11.70 5.03
CA GLY A 11 12.38 -11.21 3.83
C GLY A 11 11.26 -12.15 3.36
N ARG A 12 10.70 -12.96 4.26
CA ARG A 12 9.55 -13.81 3.95
C ARG A 12 8.39 -12.91 3.56
N SER A 13 7.78 -13.17 2.42
CA SER A 13 6.53 -12.53 2.01
C SER A 13 5.38 -13.53 1.96
N GLU A 14 4.18 -13.05 2.31
CA GLU A 14 2.94 -13.81 2.18
C GLU A 14 1.85 -12.92 1.58
N LEU A 15 1.06 -13.48 0.67
CA LEU A 15 -0.13 -12.80 0.17
C LEU A 15 -1.24 -12.95 1.21
N ILE A 16 -1.65 -11.85 1.82
CA ILE A 16 -2.68 -11.81 2.86
C ILE A 16 -3.96 -11.13 2.36
N ASP A 17 -5.09 -11.51 2.93
CA ASP A 17 -6.33 -10.76 2.77
C ASP A 17 -6.35 -9.60 3.79
N ILE A 18 -6.40 -8.37 3.29
CA ILE A 18 -6.65 -7.19 4.11
C ILE A 18 -8.17 -7.05 4.30
N VAL A 19 -8.58 -7.02 5.56
CA VAL A 19 -9.97 -6.79 5.98
C VAL A 19 -10.14 -5.36 6.49
N ASN A 20 -11.39 -4.88 6.55
CA ASN A 20 -11.70 -3.50 6.94
C ASN A 20 -11.02 -2.48 6.02
N VAL A 21 -11.14 -2.67 4.71
CA VAL A 21 -10.79 -1.66 3.69
C VAL A 21 -12.07 -0.91 3.32
N ARG A 22 -12.00 0.40 3.09
CA ARG A 22 -13.16 1.13 2.57
C ARG A 22 -13.40 0.73 1.11
N PRO A 23 -14.66 0.49 0.67
CA PRO A 23 -14.93 0.06 -0.70
C PRO A 23 -14.36 1.00 -1.77
N GLU A 24 -14.36 2.31 -1.53
CA GLU A 24 -13.80 3.31 -2.42
C GLU A 24 -12.27 3.23 -2.56
N ASP A 25 -11.56 2.85 -1.49
CA ASP A 25 -10.11 2.69 -1.53
C ASP A 25 -9.76 1.42 -2.31
N GLU A 26 -10.44 0.29 -2.04
CA GLU A 26 -10.26 -0.96 -2.79
C GLU A 26 -10.58 -0.80 -4.27
N ALA A 27 -11.67 -0.11 -4.61
CA ALA A 27 -12.04 0.18 -5.99
C ALA A 27 -10.96 1.01 -6.69
N TYR A 28 -10.48 2.08 -6.05
CA TYR A 28 -9.45 2.94 -6.62
C TYR A 28 -8.17 2.16 -6.95
N PHE A 29 -7.63 1.41 -5.98
CA PHE A 29 -6.39 0.65 -6.19
C PHE A 29 -6.57 -0.40 -7.29
N THR A 30 -7.73 -1.07 -7.33
CA THR A 30 -8.03 -2.08 -8.36
C THR A 30 -8.16 -1.46 -9.76
N GLU A 31 -8.86 -0.34 -9.88
CA GLU A 31 -9.10 0.34 -11.16
C GLU A 31 -7.81 0.91 -11.77
N HIS A 32 -6.88 1.36 -10.93
CA HIS A 32 -5.59 1.91 -11.36
C HIS A 32 -4.48 0.86 -11.43
N GLY A 33 -4.77 -0.41 -11.11
CA GLY A 33 -3.76 -1.47 -11.13
C GLY A 33 -2.65 -1.30 -10.08
N ILE A 34 -2.95 -0.63 -8.97
CA ILE A 34 -1.99 -0.33 -7.90
C ILE A 34 -1.88 -1.56 -6.99
N GLU A 35 -0.68 -2.12 -6.88
CA GLU A 35 -0.41 -3.24 -5.99
C GLU A 35 -0.05 -2.75 -4.58
N ILE A 36 -0.66 -3.35 -3.56
CA ILE A 36 -0.41 -2.99 -2.17
C ILE A 36 0.53 -4.00 -1.52
N SER A 37 1.53 -3.49 -0.82
CA SER A 37 2.34 -4.27 0.08
C SER A 37 2.51 -3.57 1.43
N LEU A 38 2.91 -4.33 2.45
CA LEU A 38 3.06 -3.79 3.81
C LEU A 38 4.09 -4.57 4.63
N GLU A 39 4.67 -3.89 5.60
CA GLU A 39 5.57 -4.49 6.57
C GLU A 39 5.45 -3.81 7.94
N GLU A 40 5.94 -4.48 8.99
CA GLU A 40 6.12 -3.86 10.30
C GLU A 40 7.59 -3.42 10.45
N LEU A 41 7.81 -2.11 10.56
CA LEU A 41 9.12 -1.51 10.77
C LEU A 41 9.18 -0.85 12.14
N ASN A 42 9.97 -1.42 13.06
CA ASN A 42 10.11 -0.90 14.43
C ASN A 42 8.79 -0.72 15.20
N GLY A 43 7.81 -1.62 14.99
CA GLY A 43 6.49 -1.57 15.62
C GLY A 43 5.50 -0.60 14.96
N GLU A 44 5.88 0.00 13.83
CA GLU A 44 5.03 0.85 13.00
C GLU A 44 4.67 0.08 11.71
N MET A 45 3.39 0.13 11.31
CA MET A 45 2.96 -0.48 10.05
C MET A 45 3.26 0.49 8.90
N VAL A 46 4.00 0.03 7.91
CA VAL A 46 4.30 0.77 6.69
C VAL A 46 3.57 0.09 5.54
N VAL A 47 2.89 0.89 4.72
CA VAL A 47 2.13 0.41 3.56
C VAL A 47 2.68 1.08 2.30
N TYR A 48 2.85 0.30 1.26
CA TYR A 48 3.40 0.70 -0.02
C TYR A 48 2.34 0.55 -1.11
N ALA A 49 2.29 1.50 -2.02
CA ALA A 49 1.54 1.44 -3.28
C ALA A 49 2.54 1.39 -4.43
N ASP A 50 2.57 0.27 -5.15
CA ASP A 50 3.33 0.10 -6.39
C ASP A 50 2.48 0.63 -7.55
N LEU A 51 2.98 1.67 -8.21
CA LEU A 51 2.35 2.33 -9.36
C LEU A 51 2.90 1.81 -10.70
N GLY A 52 3.84 0.86 -10.68
CA GLY A 52 4.52 0.32 -11.85
C GLY A 52 5.84 1.02 -12.15
N GLU A 53 6.16 1.17 -13.44
CA GLU A 53 7.39 1.84 -13.90
C GLU A 53 7.07 3.23 -14.46
N ASN A 54 7.93 4.21 -14.18
CA ASN A 54 7.84 5.56 -14.74
C ASN A 54 8.39 5.62 -16.19
N GLU A 55 8.42 6.82 -16.79
CA GLU A 55 8.89 7.01 -18.18
C GLU A 55 10.37 6.60 -18.39
N ASP A 56 11.18 6.60 -17.33
CA ASP A 56 12.59 6.20 -17.36
C ASP A 56 12.78 4.69 -17.10
N GLY A 57 11.69 3.95 -16.84
CA GLY A 57 11.71 2.53 -16.51
C GLY A 57 12.11 2.24 -15.06
N ASP A 58 12.12 3.25 -14.20
CA ASP A 58 12.38 3.08 -12.77
C ASP A 58 11.06 2.73 -12.05
N PRO A 59 11.09 1.84 -11.04
CA PRO A 59 9.91 1.51 -10.25
C PRO A 59 9.42 2.74 -9.48
N GLU A 60 8.11 2.93 -9.48
CA GLU A 60 7.44 4.06 -8.86
C GLU A 60 6.56 3.59 -7.70
N GLU A 61 6.99 3.89 -6.48
CA GLU A 61 6.31 3.47 -5.26
C GLU A 61 5.99 4.67 -4.36
N LEU A 62 4.82 4.64 -3.74
CA LEU A 62 4.43 5.58 -2.68
C LEU A 62 4.33 4.87 -1.34
N ILE A 63 4.69 5.57 -0.26
CA ILE A 63 4.81 5.01 1.08
C ILE A 63 3.91 5.78 2.04
N GLU A 64 3.14 5.07 2.85
CA GLU A 64 2.36 5.63 3.95
C GLU A 64 2.60 4.87 5.25
N PHE A 65 2.94 5.62 6.31
CA PHE A 65 3.10 5.08 7.65
C PHE A 65 1.76 5.12 8.38
N SER A 66 1.38 4.07 9.10
CA SER A 66 0.07 4.04 9.78
C SER A 66 -0.05 5.13 10.85
N HIS A 67 1.04 5.49 11.52
CA HIS A 67 1.05 6.44 12.65
C HIS A 67 0.02 6.08 13.73
N GLY A 68 -0.17 4.77 13.97
CA GLY A 68 -1.18 4.24 14.88
C GLY A 68 -2.63 4.34 14.38
N ARG A 69 -2.86 4.74 13.12
CA ARG A 69 -4.17 4.69 12.49
C ARG A 69 -4.61 3.26 12.22
N ASN A 70 -5.92 3.08 12.10
CA ASN A 70 -6.49 1.81 11.64
C ASN A 70 -6.24 1.62 10.13
N CYS A 71 -6.50 0.40 9.65
CA CYS A 71 -6.33 0.03 8.24
C CYS A 71 -7.07 0.97 7.27
N GLN A 72 -8.33 1.32 7.56
CA GLN A 72 -9.13 2.19 6.70
C GLN A 72 -8.48 3.56 6.54
N ASP A 73 -8.07 4.17 7.65
CA ASP A 73 -7.51 5.53 7.65
C ASP A 73 -6.11 5.58 7.06
N THR A 74 -5.31 4.51 7.23
CA THR A 74 -4.01 4.37 6.56
C THR A 74 -4.19 4.22 5.05
N LEU A 75 -5.07 3.33 4.59
CA LEU A 75 -5.30 3.12 3.16
C LEU A 75 -5.96 4.32 2.48
N SER A 76 -6.88 5.02 3.15
CA SER A 76 -7.44 6.26 2.59
C SER A 76 -6.40 7.36 2.45
N ALA A 77 -5.41 7.42 3.34
CA ALA A 77 -4.32 8.39 3.21
C ALA A 77 -3.35 8.00 2.09
N LEU A 78 -3.01 6.71 1.97
CA LEU A 78 -2.24 6.20 0.84
C LEU A 78 -2.94 6.47 -0.49
N ARG A 79 -4.27 6.25 -0.60
CA ARG A 79 -5.03 6.60 -1.80
C ARG A 79 -4.87 8.08 -2.15
N ARG A 80 -4.99 8.99 -1.18
CA ARG A 80 -4.84 10.43 -1.45
C ARG A 80 -3.45 10.77 -1.96
N LEU A 81 -2.40 10.14 -1.43
CA LEU A 81 -1.05 10.29 -1.95
C LEU A 81 -0.98 9.84 -3.42
N CYS A 82 -1.60 8.70 -3.77
CA CYS A 82 -1.69 8.25 -5.16
C CYS A 82 -2.48 9.23 -6.04
N GLU A 83 -3.61 9.75 -5.57
CA GLU A 83 -4.43 10.71 -6.30
C GLU A 83 -3.67 12.01 -6.57
N GLU A 84 -2.93 12.51 -5.57
CA GLU A 84 -2.09 13.72 -5.70
C GLU A 84 -0.92 13.50 -6.66
N HIS A 85 -0.37 12.28 -6.70
CA HIS A 85 0.77 11.93 -7.55
C HIS A 85 0.38 11.72 -9.02
N LEU A 86 -0.83 11.20 -9.28
CA LEU A 86 -1.33 10.91 -10.63
C LEU A 86 -2.13 12.07 -11.27
N ALA A 87 -2.32 13.18 -10.56
CA ALA A 87 -3.06 14.37 -11.02
C ALA A 87 -2.21 15.34 -11.85
#